data_AF-A0A946FNN6-F1
#
_entry.id   AF-A0A946FNN6-F1
#
_cell.length_a   1.000
_cell.length_b   1.000
_cell.length_c   1.000
_cell.angle_alpha   90.00
_cell.angle_beta   90.00
_cell.angle_gamma   90.00
#
_symmetry.space_group_name_H-M   'P 1'
#
loop_
_entity.id
_entity.type
_entity.pdbx_description
1 polymer ?
#
loop_
_entity_poly.entity_id
_entity_poly.type
_entity_poly.pdbx_seq_one_letter_code
_entity_poly.pdbx_strand_id
1 'polypeptide(L)'
;MAKGQVLLRFLVLNISGFALLFAAWLQGWVSQLISGDGTRISAGIAVVFLGGLGLTALRALRIDRAVSAGSAAPLGYGLTSIDAIRIRLGEELGTVRNIANALVFLGLIGTVVGIVIALSAVDPDAVADPAKVAPMVAELVDGMGVALTTTLVGAVLHLWLSMNYRLIAGGATAFLATLIDARAREQQG
;
A
#
# COMPACT_ATOMS: atom_id res chain seq x y z
N MET A 1 16.92 -21.63 3.00
CA MET A 1 15.96 -20.72 3.67
C MET A 1 15.14 -21.53 4.66
N ALA A 2 14.92 -21.07 5.88
CA ALA A 2 14.12 -21.83 6.85
C ALA A 2 12.62 -21.75 6.47
N LYS A 3 11.88 -22.86 6.66
CA LYS A 3 10.42 -22.90 6.47
C LYS A 3 9.75 -21.82 7.35
N GLY A 4 8.77 -21.07 6.83
CA GLY A 4 8.00 -20.08 7.59
C GLY A 4 8.62 -18.67 7.70
N GLN A 5 9.83 -18.44 7.19
CA GLN A 5 10.55 -17.18 7.45
C GLN A 5 9.93 -15.95 6.76
N VAL A 6 9.34 -16.13 5.57
CA VAL A 6 8.71 -15.04 4.81
C VAL A 6 7.40 -14.63 5.47
N LEU A 7 6.56 -15.61 5.82
CA LEU A 7 5.28 -15.36 6.48
C LEU A 7 5.47 -14.72 7.86
N LEU A 8 6.42 -15.20 8.65
CA LEU A 8 6.70 -14.64 9.98
C LEU A 8 7.10 -13.16 9.88
N ARG A 9 8.03 -12.81 8.99
CA ARG A 9 8.45 -11.42 8.79
C ARG A 9 7.27 -10.55 8.33
N PHE A 10 6.41 -11.08 7.45
CA PHE A 10 5.21 -10.38 6.99
C PHE A 10 4.24 -10.12 8.15
N LEU A 11 3.99 -11.12 9.01
CA LEU A 11 3.12 -10.97 10.18
C LEU A 11 3.69 -9.96 11.15
N VAL A 12 4.98 -10.04 11.50
CA VAL A 12 5.64 -9.10 12.41
C VAL A 12 5.51 -7.67 11.88
N LEU A 13 5.79 -7.45 10.59
CA LEU A 13 5.68 -6.12 9.97
C LEU A 13 4.25 -5.56 10.07
N ASN A 14 3.24 -6.36 9.73
CA ASN A 14 1.86 -5.88 9.72
C ASN A 14 1.26 -5.75 11.12
N ILE A 15 1.55 -6.67 12.04
CA ILE A 15 1.15 -6.52 13.45
C ILE A 15 1.74 -5.23 14.02
N SER A 16 3.02 -4.95 13.74
CA SER A 16 3.66 -3.70 14.17
C SER A 16 2.97 -2.48 13.56
N GLY A 17 2.70 -2.50 12.25
CA GLY A 17 2.00 -1.41 11.58
C GLY A 17 0.58 -1.19 12.12
N PHE A 18 -0.18 -2.26 12.35
CA PHE A 18 -1.53 -2.16 12.94
C PHE A 18 -1.49 -1.71 14.40
N ALA A 19 -0.48 -2.11 15.17
CA ALA A 19 -0.29 -1.62 16.53
C ALA A 19 -0.01 -0.11 16.55
N LEU A 20 0.82 0.39 15.62
CA LEU A 20 1.07 1.83 15.46
C LEU A 20 -0.19 2.58 15.02
N LEU A 21 -0.96 2.03 14.08
CA LEU A 21 -2.23 2.61 13.65
C LEU A 21 -3.23 2.66 14.80
N PHE A 22 -3.32 1.60 15.60
CA PHE A 22 -4.18 1.54 16.77
C PHE A 22 -3.75 2.55 17.83
N ALA A 23 -2.46 2.69 18.10
CA ALA A 23 -1.93 3.71 19.01
C ALA A 23 -2.26 5.14 18.51
N ALA A 24 -2.11 5.40 17.22
CA ALA A 24 -2.49 6.68 16.61
C ALA A 24 -4.01 6.93 16.70
N TRP A 25 -4.82 5.88 16.64
CA TRP A 25 -6.26 5.97 16.84
C TRP A 25 -6.62 6.31 18.29
N LEU A 26 -5.97 5.69 19.28
CA LEU A 26 -6.14 6.03 20.70
C LEU A 26 -5.74 7.49 21.03
N GLN A 27 -4.75 8.03 20.32
CA GLN A 27 -4.35 9.44 20.39
C GLN A 27 -5.32 10.40 19.67
N GLY A 28 -6.31 9.87 18.93
CA GLY A 28 -7.26 10.67 18.16
C GLY A 28 -6.73 11.20 16.83
N TRP A 29 -5.48 10.91 16.46
CA TRP A 29 -4.88 11.38 15.19
C TRP A 29 -5.60 10.84 13.97
N VAL A 30 -6.04 9.58 14.03
CA VAL A 30 -6.83 8.98 12.94
C VAL A 30 -8.19 9.66 12.81
N SER A 31 -8.84 10.00 13.93
CA SER A 31 -10.12 10.72 13.92
C SER A 31 -9.95 12.12 13.33
N GLN A 32 -8.85 12.82 13.65
CA GLN A 32 -8.52 14.12 13.07
C GLN A 32 -8.31 14.04 11.54
N LEU A 33 -7.64 12.99 11.06
CA LEU A 33 -7.48 12.74 9.63
C LEU A 33 -8.82 12.52 8.92
N ILE A 34 -9.74 11.76 9.54
CA ILE A 34 -11.06 11.49 8.96
C ILE A 34 -11.92 12.76 8.97
N SER A 35 -11.86 13.57 10.03
CA SER A 35 -12.61 14.82 10.09
C SER A 35 -12.08 15.88 9.12
N GLY A 36 -10.78 15.85 8.81
CA GLY A 36 -10.17 16.77 7.86
C GLY A 36 -10.39 16.40 6.39
N ASP A 37 -11.08 15.30 6.10
CA ASP A 37 -11.40 14.86 4.74
C ASP A 37 -12.92 14.70 4.55
N GLY A 38 -13.59 15.81 4.25
CA GLY A 38 -15.02 15.80 3.89
C GLY A 38 -15.35 15.01 2.61
N THR A 39 -14.37 14.86 1.71
CA THR A 39 -14.55 14.17 0.41
C THR A 39 -14.51 12.65 0.51
N ARG A 40 -13.96 12.12 1.61
CA ARG A 40 -13.77 10.69 1.88
C ARG A 40 -12.81 10.00 0.90
N ILE A 41 -11.94 10.75 0.21
CA ILE A 41 -10.90 10.19 -0.66
C ILE A 41 -9.92 9.33 0.16
N SER A 42 -9.58 9.75 1.38
CA SER A 42 -8.74 9.00 2.31
C SER A 42 -9.30 7.63 2.66
N ALA A 43 -10.63 7.50 2.75
CA ALA A 43 -11.28 6.20 2.94
C ALA A 43 -11.13 5.31 1.69
N GLY A 44 -11.24 5.89 0.49
CA GLY A 44 -10.96 5.20 -0.77
C GLY A 44 -9.51 4.69 -0.85
N ILE A 45 -8.53 5.52 -0.46
CA ILE A 45 -7.12 5.13 -0.37
C ILE A 45 -6.96 3.95 0.61
N ALA A 46 -7.61 4.00 1.77
CA ALA A 46 -7.57 2.91 2.75
C ALA A 46 -8.14 1.59 2.18
N VAL A 47 -9.22 1.63 1.41
CA VAL A 47 -9.79 0.45 0.74
C VAL A 47 -8.80 -0.14 -0.26
N VAL A 48 -8.16 0.69 -1.10
CA VAL A 48 -7.14 0.24 -2.06
C VAL A 48 -5.95 -0.39 -1.34
N PHE A 49 -5.52 0.21 -0.22
CA PHE A 49 -4.46 -0.33 0.62
C PHE A 49 -4.82 -1.71 1.18
N LEU A 50 -6.02 -1.89 1.74
CA LEU A 50 -6.48 -3.17 2.27
C LEU A 50 -6.54 -4.25 1.19
N GLY A 51 -7.00 -3.90 -0.02
CA GLY A 51 -6.96 -4.79 -1.18
C GLY A 51 -5.53 -5.20 -1.53
N GLY A 52 -4.60 -4.24 -1.60
CA GLY A 52 -3.18 -4.49 -1.82
C GLY A 52 -2.56 -5.38 -0.74
N LEU A 53 -2.88 -5.12 0.53
CA LEU A 53 -2.39 -5.89 1.66
C LEU A 53 -2.91 -7.33 1.63
N GLY A 54 -4.19 -7.53 1.31
CA GLY A 54 -4.81 -8.85 1.15
C GLY A 54 -4.15 -9.67 0.04
N LEU A 55 -3.93 -9.08 -1.14
CA LEU A 55 -3.20 -9.72 -2.23
C LEU A 55 -1.77 -10.11 -1.82
N THR A 56 -1.12 -9.23 -1.07
CA THR A 56 0.24 -9.44 -0.57
C THR A 56 0.27 -10.59 0.45
N ALA A 57 -0.71 -10.67 1.35
CA ALA A 57 -0.87 -11.79 2.30
C ALA A 57 -1.06 -13.14 1.59
N LEU A 58 -1.96 -13.19 0.59
CA LEU A 58 -2.19 -14.42 -0.19
C LEU A 58 -0.91 -14.90 -0.89
N ARG A 59 -0.13 -13.97 -1.45
CA ARG A 59 1.13 -14.27 -2.12
C ARG A 59 2.21 -14.71 -1.14
N ALA A 60 2.30 -14.10 0.04
CA ALA A 60 3.20 -14.53 1.11
C ALA A 60 2.94 -16.00 1.47
N LEU A 61 1.67 -16.37 1.63
CA LEU A 61 1.27 -17.75 1.94
C LEU A 61 1.63 -18.72 0.81
N ARG A 62 1.39 -18.36 -0.45
CA ARG A 62 1.74 -19.21 -1.60
C ARG A 62 3.25 -19.43 -1.71
N ILE A 63 4.04 -18.37 -1.54
CA ILE A 63 5.52 -18.45 -1.57
C ILE A 63 6.04 -19.29 -0.40
N ASP A 64 5.51 -19.07 0.81
CA ASP A 64 5.93 -19.84 1.98
C ASP A 64 5.62 -21.34 1.85
N ARG A 65 4.44 -21.67 1.30
CA ARG A 65 4.07 -23.05 0.96
C ARG A 65 4.98 -23.62 -0.15
N ALA A 66 5.30 -22.84 -1.17
CA ALA A 66 6.18 -23.27 -2.25
C ALA A 66 7.61 -23.58 -1.75
N VAL A 67 8.16 -22.71 -0.90
CA VAL A 67 9.44 -22.95 -0.21
C VAL A 67 9.36 -24.22 0.64
N SER A 68 8.27 -24.40 1.39
CA SER A 68 8.10 -25.56 2.26
C SER A 68 7.94 -26.88 1.50
N ALA A 69 7.31 -26.84 0.32
CA ALA A 69 7.12 -27.97 -0.57
C ALA A 69 8.35 -28.24 -1.47
N GLY A 70 9.31 -27.31 -1.54
CA GLY A 70 10.44 -27.39 -2.48
C GLY A 70 10.01 -27.37 -3.95
N SER A 71 8.81 -26.90 -4.26
CA SER A 71 8.24 -26.90 -5.61
C SER A 71 7.35 -25.69 -5.85
N ALA A 72 7.16 -25.32 -7.12
CA ALA A 72 6.31 -24.20 -7.50
C ALA A 72 4.81 -24.55 -7.52
N ALA A 73 4.41 -25.79 -7.21
CA ALA A 73 3.02 -26.23 -7.27
C ALA A 73 2.07 -25.35 -6.42
N PRO A 74 2.41 -24.93 -5.19
CA PRO A 74 1.55 -24.07 -4.37
C PRO A 74 1.34 -22.65 -4.91
N LEU A 75 2.14 -22.21 -5.88
CA LEU A 75 1.94 -20.94 -6.57
C LEU A 75 0.73 -21.00 -7.53
N GLY A 76 0.33 -22.20 -7.96
CA GLY A 76 -0.84 -22.41 -8.80
C GLY A 76 -0.66 -22.03 -10.27
N TYR A 77 0.58 -21.87 -10.74
CA TYR A 77 0.84 -21.49 -12.13
C TYR A 77 0.69 -22.63 -13.13
N GLY A 78 0.82 -23.88 -12.69
CA GLY A 78 0.85 -25.05 -13.59
C GLY A 78 2.08 -25.09 -14.51
N LEU A 79 3.17 -24.42 -14.12
CA LEU A 79 4.39 -24.28 -14.91
C LEU A 79 5.51 -25.18 -14.37
N THR A 80 6.31 -25.73 -15.28
CA THR A 80 7.47 -26.59 -14.97
C THR A 80 8.81 -25.96 -15.35
N SER A 81 8.79 -24.94 -16.22
CA SER A 81 9.95 -24.12 -16.56
C SER A 81 10.20 -23.07 -15.48
N ILE A 82 11.44 -23.02 -14.98
CA ILE A 82 11.86 -22.03 -13.98
C ILE A 82 11.73 -20.61 -14.55
N ASP A 83 12.06 -20.39 -15.82
CA ASP A 83 11.94 -19.08 -16.46
C ASP A 83 10.48 -18.62 -16.55
N ALA A 84 9.57 -19.54 -16.89
CA ALA A 84 8.15 -19.25 -16.94
C ALA A 84 7.60 -18.92 -15.53
N ILE A 85 8.02 -19.68 -14.50
CA ILE A 85 7.68 -19.39 -13.10
C ILE A 85 8.21 -18.02 -12.68
N ARG A 86 9.46 -17.68 -13.04
CA ARG A 86 10.07 -16.38 -12.75
C ARG A 86 9.29 -15.23 -13.38
N ILE A 87 8.91 -15.36 -14.65
CA ILE A 87 8.13 -14.34 -15.36
C ILE A 87 6.78 -14.12 -14.67
N ARG A 88 6.03 -15.20 -14.39
CA ARG A 88 4.71 -15.10 -13.78
C ARG A 88 4.76 -14.58 -12.34
N LEU A 89 5.75 -15.01 -11.56
CA LEU A 89 5.97 -14.52 -10.20
C LEU A 89 6.33 -13.03 -10.22
N GLY A 90 7.15 -12.59 -11.18
CA GLY A 90 7.48 -11.18 -11.38
C GLY A 90 6.28 -10.33 -11.76
N GLU A 91 5.44 -10.81 -12.67
CA GLU A 91 4.18 -10.16 -13.06
C GLU A 91 3.26 -9.96 -11.86
N GLU A 92 3.03 -11.03 -11.09
CA GLU A 92 2.20 -10.97 -9.91
C GLU A 92 2.77 -9.94 -8.93
N LEU A 93 4.02 -10.09 -8.49
CA LEU A 93 4.65 -9.13 -7.58
C LEU A 93 4.57 -7.68 -8.11
N GLY A 94 4.71 -7.49 -9.42
CA GLY A 94 4.50 -6.21 -10.10
C GLY A 94 3.13 -5.58 -9.84
N THR A 95 2.06 -6.37 -9.80
CA THR A 95 0.70 -5.88 -9.46
C THR A 95 0.66 -5.22 -8.09
N VAL A 96 1.31 -5.80 -7.07
CA VAL A 96 1.29 -5.23 -5.70
C VAL A 96 2.07 -3.92 -5.66
N ARG A 97 3.19 -3.83 -6.38
CA ARG A 97 3.93 -2.57 -6.54
C ARG A 97 3.07 -1.50 -7.21
N ASN A 98 2.33 -1.86 -8.25
CA ASN A 98 1.45 -0.93 -8.95
C ASN A 98 0.34 -0.42 -8.04
N ILE A 99 -0.27 -1.29 -7.22
CA ILE A 99 -1.26 -0.88 -6.21
C ILE A 99 -0.62 0.07 -5.19
N ALA A 100 0.58 -0.22 -4.70
CA ALA A 100 1.28 0.69 -3.80
C ALA A 100 1.48 2.07 -4.44
N ASN A 101 1.94 2.13 -5.69
CA ASN A 101 2.12 3.40 -6.41
C ASN A 101 0.79 4.15 -6.60
N ALA A 102 -0.31 3.42 -6.84
CA ALA A 102 -1.65 4.01 -6.97
C ALA A 102 -2.08 4.76 -5.70
N LEU A 103 -1.66 4.33 -4.50
CA LEU A 103 -1.96 5.04 -3.25
C LEU A 103 -1.40 6.47 -3.24
N VAL A 104 -0.20 6.68 -3.79
CA VAL A 104 0.40 8.02 -3.92
C VAL A 104 -0.38 8.84 -4.93
N PHE A 105 -0.70 8.28 -6.09
CA PHE A 105 -1.49 8.99 -7.11
C PHE A 105 -2.87 9.39 -6.60
N LEU A 106 -3.54 8.52 -5.85
CA LEU A 106 -4.81 8.85 -5.19
C LEU A 106 -4.64 9.97 -4.17
N GLY A 107 -3.54 9.97 -3.40
CA GLY A 107 -3.20 11.06 -2.49
C GLY A 107 -3.04 12.40 -3.21
N LEU A 108 -2.29 12.40 -4.33
CA LEU A 108 -2.09 13.57 -5.20
C LEU A 108 -3.38 14.07 -5.83
N ILE A 109 -4.28 13.17 -6.25
CA ILE A 109 -5.62 13.54 -6.72
C ILE A 109 -6.38 14.27 -5.61
N GLY A 110 -6.32 13.77 -4.38
CA GLY A 110 -6.91 14.44 -3.24
C GLY A 110 -6.29 15.82 -2.96
N THR A 111 -4.98 15.99 -3.17
CA THR A 111 -4.32 17.32 -3.11
C THR A 111 -4.95 18.30 -4.11
N VAL A 112 -5.11 17.87 -5.36
CA VAL A 112 -5.70 18.70 -6.42
C VAL A 112 -7.15 19.05 -6.06
N VAL A 113 -7.93 18.07 -5.62
CA VAL A 113 -9.33 18.30 -5.20
C VAL A 113 -9.41 19.28 -4.03
N GLY A 114 -8.57 19.12 -3.00
CA GLY A 114 -8.55 20.03 -1.85
C GLY A 114 -8.14 21.45 -2.22
N ILE A 115 -7.14 21.62 -3.10
CA ILE A 115 -6.76 22.94 -3.64
C ILE A 115 -7.92 23.56 -4.42
N VAL A 116 -8.62 22.78 -5.25
CA VAL A 116 -9.80 23.27 -5.98
C VAL A 116 -10.86 23.75 -5.00
N ILE A 117 -11.21 22.97 -3.97
CA ILE A 117 -12.17 23.38 -2.94
C ILE A 117 -11.73 24.69 -2.26
N ALA A 118 -10.47 24.75 -1.81
CA ALA A 118 -9.94 25.92 -1.12
C ALA A 118 -10.02 27.19 -1.99
N LEU A 119 -9.57 27.11 -3.24
CA LEU A 119 -9.55 28.27 -4.14
C LEU A 119 -10.95 28.66 -4.65
N SER A 120 -11.89 27.72 -4.70
CA SER A 120 -13.28 27.99 -5.09
C SER A 120 -13.99 28.94 -4.11
N ALA A 121 -13.54 28.98 -2.85
CA ALA A 121 -14.10 29.84 -1.82
C ALA A 121 -13.67 31.31 -1.93
N VAL A 122 -12.64 31.62 -2.72
CA VAL A 122 -12.06 32.96 -2.79
C VAL A 122 -12.93 33.85 -3.69
N ASP A 123 -13.67 34.75 -3.07
CA ASP A 123 -14.38 35.83 -3.75
C ASP A 123 -13.63 37.17 -3.52
N PRO A 124 -12.94 37.72 -4.56
CA PRO A 124 -12.19 38.96 -4.45
C PRO A 124 -13.05 40.17 -4.05
N ASP A 125 -14.32 40.17 -4.44
CA ASP A 125 -15.25 41.28 -4.18
C ASP A 125 -15.83 41.21 -2.75
N ALA A 126 -15.77 40.03 -2.12
CA ALA A 126 -16.19 39.80 -0.75
C ALA A 126 -15.15 40.23 0.30
N VAL A 127 -13.90 40.51 -0.10
CA VAL A 127 -12.81 40.85 0.83
C VAL A 127 -13.05 42.18 1.57
N ALA A 128 -13.80 43.10 0.96
CA ALA A 128 -14.16 44.38 1.56
C ALA A 128 -15.27 44.28 2.62
N ASP A 129 -15.95 43.12 2.71
CA ASP A 129 -17.01 42.87 3.69
C ASP A 129 -16.49 41.95 4.81
N PRO A 130 -16.21 42.48 6.01
CA PRO A 130 -15.70 41.68 7.13
C PRO A 130 -16.58 40.49 7.50
N ALA A 131 -17.89 40.55 7.22
CA ALA A 131 -18.82 39.45 7.50
C ALA A 131 -18.60 38.24 6.57
N LYS A 132 -18.03 38.45 5.39
CA LYS A 132 -17.78 37.39 4.39
C LYS A 132 -16.37 36.80 4.48
N VAL A 133 -15.45 37.48 5.15
CA VAL A 133 -14.07 37.00 5.32
C VAL A 133 -13.99 35.73 6.15
N ALA A 134 -14.69 35.65 7.29
CA ALA A 134 -14.62 34.48 8.16
C ALA A 134 -15.13 33.18 7.49
N PRO A 135 -16.28 33.16 6.79
CA PRO A 135 -16.72 32.01 5.99
C PRO A 135 -15.72 31.61 4.90
N MET A 136 -15.17 32.58 4.17
CA MET A 136 -14.17 32.32 3.12
C MET A 136 -12.91 31.65 3.68
N VAL A 137 -12.41 32.11 4.84
CA VAL A 137 -11.26 31.49 5.51
C VAL A 137 -11.58 30.07 5.99
N ALA A 138 -12.79 29.82 6.49
CA ALA A 138 -13.18 28.48 6.93
C ALA A 138 -13.15 27.46 5.78
N GLU A 139 -13.68 27.82 4.61
CA GLU A 139 -13.72 26.94 3.44
C GLU A 139 -12.33 26.77 2.79
N LEU A 140 -11.49 27.82 2.80
CA LEU A 140 -10.07 27.72 2.46
C LEU A 140 -9.34 26.69 3.35
N VAL A 141 -9.57 26.74 4.66
CA VAL A 141 -8.96 25.82 5.63
C VAL A 141 -9.49 24.39 5.42
N ASP A 142 -10.77 24.22 5.11
CA ASP A 142 -11.36 22.91 4.83
C ASP A 142 -10.73 22.26 3.60
N GLY A 143 -10.64 22.99 2.48
CA GLY A 143 -9.99 22.49 1.26
C GLY A 143 -8.51 22.16 1.47
N MET A 144 -7.79 22.97 2.26
CA MET A 144 -6.41 22.66 2.67
C MET A 144 -6.34 21.40 3.54
N GLY A 145 -7.31 21.19 4.43
CA GLY A 145 -7.46 19.98 5.24
C GLY A 145 -7.56 18.73 4.37
N VAL A 146 -8.45 18.76 3.37
CA VAL A 146 -8.62 17.65 2.41
C VAL A 146 -7.30 17.37 1.68
N ALA A 147 -6.64 18.42 1.17
CA ALA A 147 -5.41 18.25 0.40
C ALA A 147 -4.28 17.61 1.23
N LEU A 148 -4.07 18.06 2.45
CA LEU A 148 -3.00 17.56 3.32
C LEU A 148 -3.29 16.15 3.83
N THR A 149 -4.53 15.88 4.24
CA THR A 149 -4.91 14.57 4.79
C THR A 149 -4.83 13.47 3.74
N THR A 150 -5.38 13.67 2.53
CA THR A 150 -5.32 12.65 1.48
C THR A 150 -3.89 12.36 1.03
N THR A 151 -3.04 13.39 0.98
CA THR A 151 -1.61 13.25 0.66
C THR A 151 -0.89 12.41 1.71
N LEU A 152 -1.10 12.74 2.99
CA LEU A 152 -0.48 12.04 4.11
C LEU A 152 -0.92 10.56 4.15
N VAL A 153 -2.22 10.29 4.01
CA VAL A 153 -2.76 8.93 3.99
C VAL A 153 -2.19 8.13 2.82
N GLY A 154 -2.17 8.71 1.62
CA GLY A 154 -1.57 8.09 0.43
C GLY A 154 -0.11 7.71 0.64
N ALA A 155 0.70 8.63 1.16
CA ALA A 155 2.13 8.41 1.38
C ALA A 155 2.42 7.37 2.47
N VAL A 156 1.73 7.43 3.61
CA VAL A 156 1.92 6.49 4.74
C VAL A 156 1.52 5.07 4.33
N LEU A 157 0.36 4.91 3.70
CA LEU A 157 -0.12 3.60 3.26
C LEU A 157 0.72 3.05 2.09
N HIS A 158 1.21 3.91 1.19
CA HIS A 158 2.20 3.53 0.19
C HIS A 158 3.46 2.97 0.84
N LEU A 159 4.05 3.68 1.82
CA LEU A 159 5.27 3.24 2.49
C LEU A 159 5.09 1.87 3.13
N TRP A 160 3.98 1.67 3.82
CA TRP A 160 3.65 0.40 4.47
C TRP A 160 3.48 -0.73 3.44
N LEU A 161 2.71 -0.53 2.37
CA LEU A 161 2.54 -1.56 1.34
C LEU A 161 3.84 -1.85 0.58
N SER A 162 4.67 -0.83 0.34
CA SER A 162 5.99 -0.95 -0.27
C SER A 162 6.96 -1.77 0.60
N MET A 163 6.91 -1.64 1.93
CA MET A 163 7.67 -2.51 2.83
C MET A 163 7.25 -3.98 2.70
N ASN A 164 5.95 -4.24 2.67
CA ASN A 164 5.42 -5.59 2.47
C ASN A 164 5.83 -6.18 1.11
N TYR A 165 5.76 -5.39 0.04
CA TYR A 165 6.23 -5.78 -1.28
C TYR A 165 7.71 -6.20 -1.27
N ARG A 166 8.60 -5.37 -0.69
CA ARG A 166 10.04 -5.66 -0.64
C ARG A 166 10.34 -6.98 0.07
N LEU A 167 9.63 -7.25 1.15
CA LEU A 167 9.77 -8.47 1.94
C LEU A 167 9.42 -9.71 1.10
N ILE A 168 8.27 -9.68 0.42
CA ILE A 168 7.84 -10.81 -0.41
C ILE A 168 8.71 -10.97 -1.66
N ALA A 169 9.11 -9.87 -2.30
CA ALA A 169 10.02 -9.91 -3.43
C ALA A 169 11.34 -10.60 -3.05
N GLY A 170 11.90 -10.31 -1.87
CA GLY A 170 13.06 -11.01 -1.34
C GLY A 170 12.81 -12.49 -1.05
N GLY A 171 11.61 -12.85 -0.60
CA GLY A 171 11.20 -14.26 -0.43
C GLY A 171 11.11 -15.02 -1.75
N ALA A 172 10.50 -14.39 -2.76
CA ALA A 172 10.36 -14.93 -4.10
C ALA A 172 11.71 -15.17 -4.79
N THR A 173 12.65 -14.22 -4.67
CA THR A 173 14.00 -14.38 -5.24
C THR A 173 14.78 -15.49 -4.58
N ALA A 174 14.73 -15.58 -3.25
CA ALA A 174 15.37 -16.66 -2.50
C ALA A 174 14.79 -18.03 -2.88
N PHE A 175 13.46 -18.12 -3.04
CA PHE A 175 12.81 -19.34 -3.52
C PHE A 175 13.28 -19.75 -4.93
N LEU A 176 13.28 -18.82 -5.88
CA LEU A 176 13.76 -19.10 -7.24
C LEU A 176 15.22 -19.57 -7.26
N ALA A 177 16.10 -18.94 -6.46
CA ALA A 177 17.49 -19.39 -6.32
C ALA A 177 17.57 -20.84 -5.84
N THR A 178 16.79 -21.22 -4.82
CA THR A 178 16.77 -22.61 -4.33
C THR A 178 16.27 -23.61 -5.36
N LEU A 179 15.30 -23.24 -6.20
CA LEU A 179 14.82 -24.11 -7.29
C LEU A 179 15.87 -24.30 -8.38
N ILE A 180 16.58 -23.22 -8.75
CA ILE A 180 17.65 -23.27 -9.75
C ILE A 180 18.77 -24.20 -9.26
N ASP A 181 19.21 -24.03 -8.01
CA ASP A 181 20.27 -24.85 -7.42
C ASP A 181 19.87 -26.34 -7.34
N ALA A 182 18.62 -26.64 -6.97
CA ALA A 182 18.13 -28.01 -6.90
C ALA A 182 18.15 -28.68 -8.29
N ARG A 183 17.67 -27.99 -9.32
CA ARG A 183 17.63 -28.50 -10.69
C ARG A 183 19.03 -28.68 -11.29
N ALA A 184 19.96 -27.80 -10.97
CA ALA A 184 21.35 -27.93 -11.39
C ALA A 184 22.01 -29.20 -10.82
N ARG A 185 21.68 -29.58 -9.58
CA ARG A 185 22.19 -30.82 -8.96
C ARG A 185 21.60 -32.08 -9.59
N GLU A 186 20.31 -32.06 -9.93
CA GLU A 186 19.65 -33.17 -10.63
C GLU A 186 20.24 -33.44 -12.03
N GLN A 187 20.80 -32.43 -12.69
CA GLN A 187 21.44 -32.59 -14.00
C GLN A 187 22.88 -33.11 -13.92
N GLN A 188 23.49 -33.11 -12.73
CA GLN A 188 24.88 -33.54 -12.51
C GLN A 188 25.00 -34.97 -11.96
N GLY A 189 23.91 -35.55 -11.46
CA GLY A 189 23.83 -36.94 -10.98
C GLY A 189 23.11 -37.84 -11.96
#